data_AF-A0A7K7EWK5-F1
#
_entry.id   AF-A0A7K7EWK5-F1
#
_cell.length_a   1.000
_cell.length_b   1.000
_cell.length_c   1.000
_cell.angle_alpha   90.00
_cell.angle_beta   90.00
_cell.angle_gamma   90.00
#
_symmetry.space_group_name_H-M   'P 1'
#
loop_
_entity.id
_entity.type
_entity.pdbx_description
1 polymer ?
#
loop_
_entity_poly.entity_id
_entity_poly.type
_entity_poly.pdbx_seq_one_letter_code
_entity_poly.pdbx_strand_id
1 'polypeptide(L)'
;AGGSVCLSARGPGGFPCAPCPTSHPPTPQAAFAHLALAFRCDVFTLRQRVQVEKRARDAAEENIQEELGQCRAALERLGPSCADAGCKETLEQLQRSLAVLASAVERATSAAEKLGAVHQEARMSRAAEVMVQHVENLKRHHMREHAELEEMKRLIQQNSRNRQLAETQDDAEPRLRPHPLMRTFQQGSARRRVSIAVIPKQLLPTLGGGEPTALPAAGPRGMAQHPILSLPRSELEPPGQGSVVSREPTAEAEGRGSSAGDEEPEHLRLT
;
A
#
# COMPACT_ATOMS: atom_id res chain seq x y z
N ALA A 1 -23.94 -18.53 10.10
CA ALA A 1 -23.69 -17.18 9.53
C ALA A 1 -22.57 -17.32 8.52
N GLY A 2 -22.88 -17.16 7.24
CA GLY A 2 -22.02 -17.54 6.12
C GLY A 2 -20.81 -16.62 5.99
N GLY A 3 -19.61 -17.20 6.03
CA GLY A 3 -18.38 -16.52 5.64
C GLY A 3 -18.30 -16.47 4.12
N SER A 4 -18.42 -15.28 3.55
CA SER A 4 -18.14 -15.06 2.13
C SER A 4 -16.64 -15.22 1.91
N VAL A 5 -16.26 -16.31 1.23
CA VAL A 5 -14.90 -16.50 0.72
C VAL A 5 -14.75 -15.55 -0.47
N CYS A 6 -14.13 -14.39 -0.25
CA CYS A 6 -13.74 -13.50 -1.34
C CYS A 6 -12.59 -14.16 -2.11
N LEU A 7 -12.92 -14.79 -3.25
CA LEU A 7 -11.92 -15.13 -4.26
C LEU A 7 -11.18 -13.84 -4.65
N SER A 8 -9.85 -13.85 -4.49
CA SER A 8 -8.94 -12.84 -5.06
C SER A 8 -9.04 -12.87 -6.57
N ALA A 9 -9.99 -12.11 -7.13
CA ALA A 9 -10.05 -11.84 -8.55
C ALA A 9 -9.10 -10.68 -8.86
N ARG A 10 -7.98 -10.99 -9.53
CA ARG A 10 -7.15 -10.01 -10.23
C ARG A 10 -8.04 -9.29 -11.24
N GLY A 11 -8.29 -8.00 -11.05
CA GLY A 11 -8.92 -7.15 -12.06
C GLY A 11 -8.02 -7.00 -13.30
N PRO A 12 -8.60 -6.72 -14.48
CA PRO A 12 -7.83 -6.42 -15.69
C PRO A 12 -7.09 -5.11 -15.46
N GLY A 13 -5.75 -5.16 -15.38
CA GLY A 13 -4.91 -3.99 -15.14
C GLY A 13 -3.88 -4.11 -14.02
N GLY A 14 -3.83 -5.23 -13.29
CA GLY A 14 -2.75 -5.49 -12.32
C GLY A 14 -2.67 -4.53 -11.12
N PHE A 15 -3.63 -3.60 -11.01
CA PHE A 15 -3.80 -2.77 -9.83
C PHE A 15 -4.20 -3.67 -8.65
N PRO A 16 -3.53 -3.57 -7.49
CA PRO A 16 -4.02 -4.23 -6.29
C PRO A 16 -5.44 -3.73 -6.02
N CYS A 17 -6.41 -4.64 -5.89
CA CYS A 17 -7.75 -4.31 -5.41
C CYS A 17 -7.61 -3.46 -4.14
N ALA A 18 -8.38 -2.36 -4.09
CA ALA A 18 -8.51 -1.57 -2.87
C ALA A 18 -8.77 -2.51 -1.69
N PRO A 19 -8.06 -2.37 -0.55
CA PRO A 19 -8.33 -3.18 0.62
C PRO A 19 -9.81 -3.02 0.98
N CYS A 20 -10.52 -4.14 1.18
CA CYS A 20 -11.86 -4.09 1.75
C CYS A 20 -11.81 -3.23 3.03
N PRO A 21 -12.76 -2.31 3.23
CA PRO A 21 -12.73 -1.43 4.40
C PRO A 21 -12.92 -2.30 5.64
N THR A 22 -11.82 -2.67 6.29
CA THR A 22 -11.85 -3.13 7.67
C THR A 22 -12.31 -1.96 8.52
N SER A 23 -13.20 -2.22 9.47
CA SER A 23 -13.87 -1.21 10.31
C SER A 23 -12.93 -0.32 11.14
N HIS A 24 -11.62 -0.58 11.12
CA HIS A 24 -10.59 0.28 11.67
C HIS A 24 -9.41 0.42 10.70
N PRO A 25 -8.82 1.63 10.57
CA PRO A 25 -7.55 1.80 9.86
C PRO A 25 -6.47 0.96 10.56
N PRO A 26 -5.60 0.27 9.80
CA PRO A 26 -4.55 -0.54 10.38
C PRO A 26 -3.61 0.31 11.22
N THR A 27 -3.13 -0.24 12.34
CA THR A 27 -2.11 0.44 13.15
C THR A 27 -0.85 0.69 12.31
N PRO A 28 -0.05 1.73 12.62
CA PRO A 28 1.16 2.03 11.83
C PRO A 28 2.12 0.85 11.73
N GLN A 29 2.17 -0.02 12.75
CA GLN A 29 2.96 -1.25 12.76
C GLN A 29 2.41 -2.30 11.79
N ALA A 30 1.09 -2.52 11.78
CA ALA A 30 0.46 -3.43 10.84
C ALA A 30 0.63 -2.94 9.39
N ALA A 31 0.38 -1.65 9.14
CA ALA A 31 0.57 -1.04 7.83
C ALA A 31 2.01 -1.21 7.31
N PHE A 32 3.01 -0.98 8.16
CA PHE A 32 4.41 -1.20 7.81
C PHE A 32 4.72 -2.68 7.52
N ALA A 33 4.23 -3.61 8.35
CA ALA A 33 4.48 -5.05 8.15
C ALA A 33 3.90 -5.55 6.82
N HIS A 34 2.67 -5.14 6.48
CA HIS A 34 2.05 -5.43 5.19
C HIS A 34 2.85 -4.83 4.03
N LEU A 35 3.26 -3.56 4.16
CA LEU A 35 4.05 -2.88 3.14
C LEU A 35 5.40 -3.57 2.91
N ALA A 36 6.11 -3.93 3.97
CA ALA A 36 7.39 -4.61 3.90
C ALA A 36 7.29 -5.99 3.24
N LEU A 37 6.23 -6.75 3.56
CA LEU A 37 5.98 -8.02 2.89
C LEU A 37 5.69 -7.84 1.39
N ALA A 38 4.84 -6.86 1.04
CA ALA A 38 4.52 -6.55 -0.35
C ALA A 38 5.78 -6.18 -1.15
N PHE A 39 6.66 -5.33 -0.60
CA PHE A 39 7.94 -4.99 -1.25
C PHE A 39 8.85 -6.20 -1.45
N ARG A 40 8.94 -7.11 -0.47
CA ARG A 40 9.75 -8.33 -0.61
C ARG A 40 9.25 -9.22 -1.75
N CYS A 41 7.93 -9.38 -1.87
CA CYS A 41 7.31 -10.10 -2.98
C CYS A 41 7.54 -9.40 -4.33
N ASP A 42 7.42 -8.06 -4.34
CA ASP A 42 7.66 -7.25 -5.53
C ASP A 42 9.11 -7.39 -6.00
N VAL A 43 10.12 -7.30 -5.13
CA VAL A 43 11.54 -7.45 -5.49
C VAL A 43 11.81 -8.78 -6.21
N PHE A 44 11.20 -9.88 -5.77
CA PHE A 44 11.39 -11.19 -6.40
C PHE A 44 10.75 -11.30 -7.78
N THR A 45 9.58 -10.68 -7.99
CA THR A 45 8.79 -10.85 -9.22
C THR A 45 8.93 -9.70 -10.22
N LEU A 46 9.45 -8.54 -9.81
CA LEU A 46 9.43 -7.30 -10.58
C LEU A 46 10.06 -7.44 -11.97
N ARG A 47 11.23 -8.08 -12.06
CA ARG A 47 11.92 -8.26 -13.35
C ARG A 47 11.07 -9.02 -14.36
N GLN A 48 10.43 -10.10 -13.93
CA GLN A 48 9.59 -10.91 -14.80
C GLN A 48 8.34 -10.14 -15.22
N ARG A 49 7.68 -9.44 -14.29
CA ARG A 49 6.52 -8.61 -14.61
C ARG A 49 6.86 -7.51 -15.61
N VAL A 50 7.94 -6.75 -15.37
CA VAL A 50 8.40 -5.68 -16.28
C VAL A 50 8.66 -6.23 -17.68
N GLN A 51 9.30 -7.40 -17.77
CA GLN A 51 9.58 -8.01 -19.06
C GLN A 51 8.31 -8.45 -19.81
N VAL A 52 7.31 -8.98 -19.11
CA VAL A 52 6.03 -9.39 -19.70
C VAL A 52 5.25 -8.16 -20.17
N GLU A 53 5.12 -7.14 -19.32
CA GLU A 53 4.43 -5.90 -19.67
C GLU A 53 5.09 -5.18 -20.84
N LYS A 54 6.43 -5.13 -20.86
CA LYS A 54 7.17 -4.55 -21.99
C LYS A 54 6.88 -5.28 -23.29
N ARG A 55 6.93 -6.62 -23.30
CA ARG A 55 6.62 -7.41 -24.51
C ARG A 55 5.18 -7.21 -24.96
N ALA A 56 4.23 -7.14 -24.03
CA ALA A 56 2.83 -6.91 -24.35
C ALA A 56 2.62 -5.54 -25.01
N ARG A 57 3.28 -4.49 -24.46
CA ARG A 57 3.30 -3.16 -25.05
C ARG A 57 3.93 -3.16 -26.44
N ASP A 58 5.15 -3.69 -26.56
CA ASP A 58 5.90 -3.70 -27.82
C ASP A 58 5.06 -4.42 -28.93
N ALA A 59 4.43 -5.56 -28.60
CA ALA A 59 3.56 -6.26 -29.53
C ALA A 59 2.29 -5.47 -29.92
N ALA A 60 1.70 -4.72 -28.99
CA ALA A 60 0.55 -3.87 -29.28
C ALA A 60 0.93 -2.67 -30.17
N GLU A 61 2.07 -2.04 -29.89
CA GLU A 61 2.59 -0.93 -30.69
C GLU A 61 2.98 -1.37 -32.10
N GLU A 62 3.67 -2.52 -32.23
CA GLU A 62 4.00 -3.12 -33.54
C GLU A 62 2.74 -3.43 -34.34
N ASN A 63 1.73 -4.05 -33.72
CA ASN A 63 0.46 -4.36 -34.38
C ASN A 63 -0.26 -3.08 -34.86
N ILE A 64 -0.36 -2.05 -34.02
CA ILE A 64 -0.99 -0.78 -34.42
C ILE A 64 -0.21 -0.13 -35.57
N GLN A 65 1.12 -0.16 -35.53
CA GLN A 65 1.95 0.37 -36.62
C GLN A 65 1.74 -0.40 -37.92
N GLU A 66 1.62 -1.73 -37.84
CA GLU A 66 1.34 -2.58 -38.99
C GLU A 66 -0.03 -2.27 -39.60
N GLU A 67 -1.08 -2.20 -38.79
CA GLU A 67 -2.43 -1.85 -39.23
C GLU A 67 -2.52 -0.45 -39.86
N LEU A 68 -1.86 0.55 -39.25
CA LEU A 68 -1.75 1.90 -39.83
C LEU A 68 -0.98 1.89 -41.16
N GLY A 69 0.06 1.07 -41.28
CA GLY A 69 0.81 0.85 -42.51
C GLY A 69 -0.04 0.20 -43.60
N GLN A 70 -0.80 -0.84 -43.26
CA GLN A 70 -1.74 -1.50 -44.17
C GLN A 70 -2.84 -0.55 -44.64
N CYS A 71 -3.38 0.28 -43.75
CA CYS A 71 -4.36 1.32 -44.10
C CYS A 71 -3.78 2.32 -45.10
N ARG A 72 -2.54 2.77 -44.87
CA ARG A 72 -1.84 3.69 -45.78
C ARG A 72 -1.63 3.06 -47.15
N ALA A 73 -1.14 1.82 -47.19
CA ALA A 73 -0.94 1.09 -48.43
C ALA A 73 -2.27 0.82 -49.18
N ALA A 74 -3.37 0.61 -48.45
CA ALA A 74 -4.69 0.48 -49.06
C ALA A 74 -5.16 1.78 -49.71
N LEU A 75 -4.97 2.93 -49.06
CA LEU A 75 -5.28 4.24 -49.63
C LEU A 75 -4.40 4.56 -50.86
N GLU A 76 -3.12 4.21 -50.82
CA GLU A 76 -2.22 4.38 -51.97
C GLU A 76 -2.64 3.53 -53.17
N ARG A 77 -3.08 2.28 -52.95
CA ARG A 77 -3.62 1.42 -54.00
C ARG A 77 -4.95 1.92 -54.56
N LEU A 78 -5.76 2.60 -53.75
CA LEU A 78 -7.05 3.16 -54.17
C LEU A 78 -6.88 4.47 -54.98
N GLY A 79 -5.77 5.19 -54.77
CA GLY A 79 -5.48 6.45 -55.46
C GLY A 79 -5.65 6.40 -56.99
N PRO A 80 -5.03 5.44 -57.72
CA PRO A 80 -5.17 5.31 -59.17
C PRO A 80 -6.59 5.06 -59.67
N SER A 81 -7.45 4.42 -58.87
CA SER A 81 -8.85 4.15 -59.22
C SER A 81 -9.79 5.35 -59.01
N CYS A 82 -9.36 6.40 -58.30
CA CYS A 82 -10.14 7.63 -58.14
C CYS A 82 -9.98 8.55 -59.36
N ALA A 83 -10.88 8.43 -60.32
CA ALA A 83 -10.94 9.34 -61.48
C ALA A 83 -11.66 10.66 -61.18
N ASP A 84 -12.71 10.62 -60.36
CA ASP A 84 -13.56 11.76 -60.03
C ASP A 84 -12.93 12.70 -58.99
N ALA A 85 -13.24 14.00 -59.08
CA ALA A 85 -12.73 15.02 -58.17
C ALA A 85 -13.20 14.80 -56.72
N GLY A 86 -14.45 14.38 -56.50
CA GLY A 86 -14.97 14.08 -55.17
C GLY A 86 -14.31 12.84 -54.54
N CYS A 87 -14.00 11.82 -55.36
CA CYS A 87 -13.24 10.64 -54.94
C CYS A 87 -11.84 11.02 -54.43
N LYS A 88 -11.14 11.90 -55.15
CA LYS A 88 -9.81 12.38 -54.77
C LYS A 88 -9.83 13.19 -53.47
N GLU A 89 -10.78 14.11 -53.32
CA GLU A 89 -10.93 14.89 -52.09
C GLU A 89 -11.19 13.98 -50.88
N THR A 90 -12.05 12.97 -51.03
CA THR A 90 -12.33 11.98 -49.99
C THR A 90 -11.08 11.16 -49.62
N LEU A 91 -10.29 10.75 -50.62
CA LEU A 91 -9.04 10.03 -50.41
C LEU A 91 -8.02 10.88 -49.64
N GLU A 92 -7.86 12.15 -50.01
CA GLU A 92 -6.99 13.09 -49.31
C GLU A 92 -7.46 13.36 -47.87
N GLN A 93 -8.77 13.44 -47.66
CA GLN A 93 -9.34 13.55 -46.31
C GLN A 93 -9.03 12.31 -45.47
N LEU A 94 -9.17 11.10 -46.03
CA LEU A 94 -8.83 9.85 -45.35
C LEU A 94 -7.34 9.78 -45.00
N GLN A 95 -6.45 10.20 -45.91
CA GLN A 95 -5.01 10.26 -45.65
C GLN A 95 -4.67 11.24 -44.51
N ARG A 96 -5.31 12.42 -44.48
CA ARG A 96 -5.17 13.39 -43.38
C ARG A 96 -5.67 12.80 -42.07
N SER A 97 -6.85 12.19 -42.05
CA SER A 97 -7.41 11.52 -40.88
C SER A 97 -6.50 10.41 -40.37
N LEU A 98 -5.91 9.60 -41.25
CA LEU A 98 -4.98 8.53 -40.87
C LEU A 98 -3.68 9.09 -40.26
N ALA A 99 -3.16 10.20 -40.78
CA ALA A 99 -1.98 10.88 -40.21
C ALA A 99 -2.29 11.45 -38.82
N VAL A 100 -3.47 12.06 -38.64
CA VAL A 100 -3.93 12.54 -37.33
C VAL A 100 -4.07 11.36 -36.36
N LEU A 101 -4.67 10.24 -36.80
CA LEU A 101 -4.83 9.03 -36.00
C LEU A 101 -3.48 8.47 -35.54
N ALA A 102 -2.51 8.31 -36.44
CA ALA A 102 -1.17 7.84 -36.11
C ALA A 102 -0.53 8.72 -35.02
N SER A 103 -0.57 10.05 -35.20
CA SER A 103 -0.04 10.99 -34.21
C SER A 103 -0.80 10.94 -32.87
N ALA A 104 -2.10 10.67 -32.90
CA ALA A 104 -2.92 10.56 -31.70
C ALA A 104 -2.59 9.29 -30.91
N VAL A 105 -2.36 8.17 -31.59
CA VAL A 105 -1.91 6.91 -30.99
C VAL A 105 -0.54 7.09 -30.32
N GLU A 106 0.43 7.72 -30.99
CA GLU A 106 1.75 7.99 -30.41
C GLU A 106 1.67 8.88 -29.16
N ARG A 107 0.84 9.92 -29.20
CA ARG A 107 0.59 10.76 -28.03
C ARG A 107 -0.09 9.99 -26.91
N ALA A 108 -1.08 9.16 -27.23
CA ALA A 108 -1.83 8.38 -26.24
C ALA A 108 -0.95 7.34 -25.54
N THR A 109 -0.15 6.57 -26.28
CA THR A 109 0.81 5.59 -25.75
C THR A 109 1.86 6.27 -24.87
N SER A 110 2.46 7.38 -25.35
CA SER A 110 3.41 8.18 -24.59
C SER A 110 2.83 8.76 -23.30
N ALA A 111 1.59 9.27 -23.37
CA ALA A 111 0.90 9.81 -22.20
C ALA A 111 0.55 8.72 -21.19
N ALA A 112 0.11 7.54 -21.66
CA ALA A 112 -0.18 6.38 -20.81
C ALA A 112 1.07 5.90 -20.05
N GLU A 113 2.23 5.84 -20.71
CA GLU A 113 3.50 5.46 -20.06
C GLU A 113 3.90 6.47 -18.97
N LYS A 114 3.86 7.76 -19.28
CA LYS A 114 4.18 8.83 -18.32
C LYS A 114 3.21 8.84 -17.13
N LEU A 115 1.92 8.68 -17.38
CA LEU A 115 0.90 8.62 -16.32
C LEU A 115 1.10 7.39 -15.44
N GLY A 116 1.44 6.23 -16.02
CA GLY A 116 1.81 5.02 -15.28
C GLY A 116 3.00 5.24 -14.36
N ALA A 117 4.04 5.94 -14.83
CA ALA A 117 5.21 6.30 -14.03
C ALA A 117 4.83 7.20 -12.84
N VAL A 118 4.03 8.25 -13.06
CA VAL A 118 3.57 9.16 -12.01
C VAL A 118 2.70 8.44 -10.96
N HIS A 119 1.80 7.55 -11.38
CA HIS A 119 1.01 6.76 -10.42
C HIS A 119 1.89 5.86 -9.56
N GLN A 120 2.93 5.25 -10.15
CA GLN A 120 3.86 4.44 -9.39
C GLN A 120 4.69 5.29 -8.43
N GLU A 121 5.13 6.48 -8.83
CA GLU A 121 5.80 7.44 -7.96
C GLU A 121 4.91 7.83 -6.77
N ALA A 122 3.66 8.22 -7.02
CA ALA A 122 2.70 8.56 -5.96
C ALA A 122 2.48 7.40 -4.98
N ARG A 123 2.43 6.15 -5.46
CA ARG A 123 2.36 4.95 -4.62
C ARG A 123 3.63 4.77 -3.78
N MET A 124 4.81 4.99 -4.35
CA MET A 124 6.09 4.90 -3.63
C MET A 124 6.24 6.01 -2.59
N SER A 125 5.76 7.22 -2.87
CA SER A 125 5.74 8.33 -1.91
C SER A 125 4.89 8.00 -0.67
N ARG A 126 3.67 7.48 -0.88
CA ARG A 126 2.81 7.01 0.24
C ARG A 126 3.45 5.87 1.03
N ALA A 127 4.14 4.96 0.35
CA ALA A 127 4.87 3.88 1.02
C ALA A 127 6.00 4.43 1.91
N ALA A 128 6.76 5.43 1.42
CA ALA A 128 7.80 6.10 2.19
C ALA A 128 7.22 6.80 3.43
N GLU A 129 6.05 7.46 3.32
CA GLU A 129 5.36 8.06 4.47
C GLU A 129 5.06 7.03 5.57
N VAL A 130 4.53 5.85 5.22
CA VAL A 130 4.29 4.76 6.18
C VAL A 130 5.58 4.31 6.86
N MET A 131 6.68 4.24 6.12
CA MET A 131 8.00 3.87 6.66
C MET A 131 8.54 4.94 7.62
N VAL A 132 8.47 6.22 7.25
CA VAL A 132 8.85 7.34 8.12
C VAL A 132 8.01 7.32 9.39
N GLN A 133 6.69 7.17 9.25
CA GLN A 133 5.78 7.14 10.38
C GLN A 133 6.08 5.97 11.32
N HIS A 134 6.45 4.79 10.78
CA HIS A 134 6.88 3.66 11.57
C HIS A 134 8.12 3.99 12.42
N VAL A 135 9.16 4.56 11.81
CA VAL A 135 10.40 4.94 12.51
C VAL A 135 10.13 5.98 13.60
N GLU A 136 9.30 6.98 13.34
CA GLU A 136 8.91 7.98 14.34
C GLU A 136 8.13 7.36 15.50
N ASN A 137 7.23 6.42 15.22
CA ASN A 137 6.50 5.69 16.25
C ASN A 137 7.46 4.90 17.15
N LEU A 138 8.48 4.26 16.56
CA LEU A 138 9.53 3.55 17.29
C LEU A 138 10.33 4.52 18.19
N LYS A 139 10.74 5.69 17.68
CA LYS A 139 11.43 6.71 18.47
C LYS A 139 10.58 7.18 19.66
N ARG A 140 9.30 7.49 19.42
CA ARG A 140 8.35 7.87 20.49
C ARG A 140 8.15 6.75 21.50
N HIS A 141 8.13 5.49 21.07
CA HIS A 141 8.05 4.34 21.97
C HIS A 141 9.29 4.24 22.85
N HIS A 142 10.47 4.26 22.25
CA HIS A 142 11.74 4.17 22.95
C HIS A 142 11.90 5.28 24.01
N MET A 143 11.56 6.53 23.67
CA MET A 143 11.62 7.65 24.62
C MET A 143 10.66 7.46 25.81
N ARG A 144 9.45 6.94 25.56
CA ARG A 144 8.48 6.66 26.63
C ARG A 144 8.99 5.57 27.57
N GLU A 145 9.47 4.46 27.01
CA GLU A 145 10.05 3.37 27.80
C GLU A 145 11.27 3.84 28.60
N HIS A 146 12.12 4.69 28.01
CA HIS A 146 13.27 5.24 28.70
C HIS A 146 12.85 6.11 29.91
N ALA A 147 11.85 6.97 29.73
CA ALA A 147 11.32 7.80 30.81
C ALA A 147 10.69 6.98 31.94
N GLU A 148 9.91 5.95 31.59
CA GLU A 148 9.30 5.02 32.56
C GLU A 148 10.38 4.25 33.35
N LEU A 149 11.45 3.81 32.68
CA LEU A 149 12.57 3.14 33.33
C LEU A 149 13.34 4.08 34.27
N GLU A 150 13.52 5.34 33.90
CA GLU A 150 14.14 6.33 34.78
C GLU A 150 13.28 6.65 36.00
N GLU A 151 11.97 6.80 35.84
CA GLU A 151 11.03 7.00 36.94
C GLU A 151 11.09 5.83 37.92
N MET A 152 11.08 4.60 37.41
CA MET A 152 11.23 3.38 38.22
C MET A 152 12.53 3.39 39.03
N LYS A 153 13.65 3.73 38.39
CA LYS A 153 14.95 3.83 39.07
C LYS A 153 14.94 4.87 40.18
N ARG A 154 14.37 6.05 39.93
CA ARG A 154 14.23 7.12 40.94
C ARG A 154 13.38 6.64 42.12
N LEU A 155 12.26 5.98 41.86
CA LEU A 155 11.38 5.45 42.91
C LEU A 155 12.07 4.40 43.78
N ILE A 156 12.85 3.49 43.18
CA ILE A 156 13.64 2.49 43.91
C ILE A 156 14.72 3.17 44.76
N GLN A 157 15.46 4.13 44.20
CA GLN A 157 16.50 4.85 44.94
C GLN A 157 15.90 5.64 46.12
N GLN A 158 14.80 6.35 45.90
CA GLN A 158 14.09 7.06 46.97
C GLN A 158 13.58 6.11 48.05
N ASN A 159 13.03 4.94 47.67
CA ASN A 159 12.59 3.94 48.63
C ASN A 159 13.75 3.38 49.46
N SER A 160 14.90 3.10 48.84
CA SER A 160 16.10 2.66 49.56
C SER A 160 16.61 3.72 50.55
N ARG A 161 16.62 5.00 50.15
CA ARG A 161 17.00 6.11 51.04
C ARG A 161 16.00 6.28 52.19
N ASN A 162 14.70 6.24 51.92
CA ASN A 162 13.66 6.31 52.95
C ASN A 162 13.78 5.14 53.93
N ARG A 163 14.10 3.94 53.44
CA ARG A 163 14.34 2.78 54.28
C ARG A 163 15.56 2.97 55.19
N GLN A 164 16.67 3.48 54.66
CA GLN A 164 17.86 3.80 55.45
C GLN A 164 17.58 4.85 56.52
N LEU A 165 16.82 5.91 56.19
CA LEU A 165 16.43 6.95 57.15
C LEU A 165 15.53 6.38 58.26
N ALA A 166 14.58 5.51 57.92
CA ALA A 166 13.73 4.84 58.90
C ALA A 166 14.53 3.92 59.84
N GLU A 167 15.58 3.26 59.34
CA GLU A 167 16.48 2.42 60.16
C GLU A 167 17.34 3.29 61.11
N THR A 168 17.82 4.46 60.68
CA THR A 168 18.61 5.37 61.54
C THR A 168 17.80 6.14 62.60
N GLN A 169 16.50 6.38 62.36
CA GLN A 169 15.62 7.05 63.32
C GLN A 169 15.28 6.12 64.50
N ASP A 170 15.18 4.81 64.25
CA ASP A 170 14.93 3.77 65.26
C ASP A 170 16.14 3.60 66.22
N ASP A 171 17.37 3.81 65.75
CA ASP A 171 18.60 3.81 66.56
C ASP A 171 18.83 5.13 67.34
N ALA A 172 18.25 6.24 66.88
CA ALA A 172 18.42 7.57 67.49
C ALA A 172 17.45 7.85 68.65
N GLU A 173 16.49 6.95 68.94
CA GLU A 173 15.64 7.03 70.14
C GLU A 173 16.00 5.95 71.19
N PRO A 174 17.20 5.99 71.80
CA PRO A 174 17.40 5.30 73.07
C PRO A 174 16.76 6.14 74.17
N ARG A 175 15.82 5.51 74.91
CA ARG A 175 15.20 5.97 76.17
C ARG A 175 14.00 6.89 75.90
N LEU A 176 12.75 6.39 75.95
CA LEU A 176 12.05 6.03 77.19
C LEU A 176 10.89 5.06 76.88
N ARG A 177 11.07 3.75 77.06
CA ARG A 177 9.93 2.84 77.24
C ARG A 177 10.16 1.85 78.38
N PRO A 178 9.23 1.72 79.34
CA PRO A 178 9.33 0.76 80.43
C PRO A 178 9.27 -0.68 79.90
N HIS A 179 10.08 -1.54 80.51
CA HIS A 179 10.25 -2.97 80.22
C HIS A 179 8.93 -3.77 80.24
N PRO A 180 8.70 -4.70 79.29
CA PRO A 180 7.77 -5.81 79.49
C PRO A 180 8.53 -7.07 79.96
N LEU A 181 8.09 -7.61 81.09
CA LEU A 181 8.53 -8.90 81.63
C LEU A 181 8.04 -10.07 80.75
N MET A 182 8.91 -11.08 80.59
CA MET A 182 8.75 -12.45 80.06
C MET A 182 7.30 -13.00 80.13
N ARG A 183 6.71 -13.81 79.24
CA ARG A 183 7.16 -14.88 78.31
C ARG A 183 5.91 -15.37 77.55
N THR A 184 6.02 -15.86 76.31
CA THR A 184 5.53 -17.19 75.83
C THR A 184 5.53 -17.27 74.28
N PHE A 185 5.56 -18.52 73.82
CA PHE A 185 5.69 -19.04 72.46
C PHE A 185 4.94 -18.30 71.32
N GLN A 186 5.56 -18.35 70.14
CA GLN A 186 4.98 -18.11 68.81
C GLN A 186 4.40 -16.71 68.54
N GLN A 187 5.27 -15.74 68.26
CA GLN A 187 4.92 -14.72 67.28
C GLN A 187 6.19 -14.14 66.69
N GLY A 188 6.47 -14.53 65.44
CA GLY A 188 7.58 -13.98 64.69
C GLY A 188 7.54 -12.46 64.75
N SER A 189 8.71 -11.83 64.94
CA SER A 189 8.90 -10.42 64.64
C SER A 189 8.66 -10.24 63.14
N ALA A 190 7.38 -10.18 62.78
CA ALA A 190 6.92 -9.83 61.46
C ALA A 190 7.09 -8.32 61.38
N ARG A 191 8.36 -7.88 61.19
CA ARG A 191 8.61 -6.75 60.29
C ARG A 191 7.81 -7.11 59.04
N ARG A 192 6.59 -6.58 58.91
CA ARG A 192 5.79 -6.78 57.71
C ARG A 192 6.65 -6.25 56.58
N ARG A 193 7.32 -7.14 55.84
CA ARG A 193 7.97 -6.79 54.58
C ARG A 193 6.84 -6.23 53.73
N VAL A 194 6.77 -4.92 53.59
CA VAL A 194 5.93 -4.32 52.56
C VAL A 194 6.70 -4.53 51.27
N SER A 195 6.49 -5.70 50.64
CA SER A 195 6.91 -5.91 49.27
C SER A 195 6.05 -5.01 48.40
N ILE A 196 6.61 -3.88 47.97
CA ILE A 196 6.00 -3.05 46.94
C ILE A 196 6.22 -3.80 45.62
N ALA A 197 5.21 -4.57 45.20
CA ALA A 197 5.16 -5.09 43.85
C ALA A 197 4.89 -3.91 42.92
N VAL A 198 5.91 -3.41 42.24
CA VAL A 198 5.68 -2.42 41.17
C VAL A 198 5.29 -3.19 39.92
N ILE A 199 3.99 -3.24 39.64
CA ILE A 199 3.44 -3.90 38.46
C ILE A 199 3.59 -2.96 37.26
N PRO A 200 4.33 -3.34 36.20
CA PRO A 200 4.38 -2.57 34.96
C PRO A 200 2.98 -2.40 34.38
N LYS A 201 2.63 -1.21 33.87
CA LYS A 201 1.30 -0.93 33.28
C LYS A 201 0.92 -1.87 32.12
N GLN A 202 1.90 -2.57 31.54
CA GLN A 202 1.72 -3.60 30.50
C GLN A 202 1.05 -4.89 31.03
N LEU A 203 0.93 -5.08 32.35
CA LEU A 203 0.39 -6.28 32.99
C LEU A 203 -1.00 -6.11 33.61
N LEU A 204 -1.62 -4.92 33.50
CA LEU A 204 -3.01 -4.73 33.93
C LEU A 204 -3.95 -5.24 32.82
N PRO A 205 -4.75 -6.30 33.04
CA PRO A 205 -5.68 -6.78 32.04
C PRO A 205 -6.81 -5.75 31.91
N THR A 206 -6.90 -5.09 30.77
CA THR A 206 -8.17 -4.54 30.30
C THR A 206 -9.13 -5.74 30.20
N LEU A 207 -10.12 -5.80 31.09
CA LEU A 207 -11.24 -6.74 30.99
C LEU A 207 -11.95 -6.49 29.65
N GLY A 208 -11.73 -7.41 28.71
CA GLY A 208 -12.27 -7.37 27.35
C GLY A 208 -11.88 -8.61 26.53
N GLY A 209 -12.09 -9.81 27.09
CA GLY A 209 -12.40 -11.07 26.41
C GLY A 209 -11.48 -11.64 25.31
N GLY A 210 -10.81 -12.77 25.62
CA GLY A 210 -10.69 -13.93 24.73
C GLY A 210 -9.29 -14.44 24.33
N GLU A 211 -8.70 -15.32 25.17
CA GLU A 211 -8.05 -16.65 24.91
C GLU A 211 -7.08 -16.90 23.71
N PRO A 212 -6.23 -17.95 23.72
CA PRO A 212 -4.78 -17.82 23.77
C PRO A 212 -4.10 -18.36 22.50
N THR A 213 -2.80 -18.10 22.31
CA THR A 213 -2.00 -18.92 21.38
C THR A 213 -0.65 -19.25 21.97
N ALA A 214 -0.47 -20.56 22.17
CA ALA A 214 0.76 -21.23 22.54
C ALA A 214 1.82 -21.12 21.44
N LEU A 215 3.08 -21.00 21.86
CA LEU A 215 4.25 -21.30 21.05
C LEU A 215 4.50 -22.82 21.06
N PRO A 216 5.18 -23.36 20.03
CA PRO A 216 6.32 -24.20 20.37
C PRO A 216 7.57 -23.88 19.54
N ALA A 217 8.71 -24.12 20.20
CA ALA A 217 10.04 -24.18 19.61
C ALA A 217 10.44 -25.65 19.38
N ALA A 218 11.05 -25.96 18.24
CA ALA A 218 12.05 -27.05 18.08
C ALA A 218 12.68 -26.97 16.67
N GLY A 219 14.00 -27.13 16.61
CA GLY A 219 14.83 -27.00 15.39
C GLY A 219 14.91 -28.26 14.50
N PRO A 220 16.08 -28.55 13.89
CA PRO A 220 16.27 -28.46 12.42
C PRO A 220 16.53 -29.82 11.73
N ARG A 221 16.27 -29.87 10.42
CA ARG A 221 16.74 -30.81 9.34
C ARG A 221 15.88 -30.48 8.11
N GLY A 222 16.30 -30.49 6.85
CA GLY A 222 17.27 -31.27 6.10
C GLY A 222 16.78 -31.21 4.64
N MET A 223 17.70 -31.33 3.69
CA MET A 223 17.50 -31.15 2.24
C MET A 223 16.37 -31.99 1.63
N ALA A 224 15.64 -31.42 0.65
CA ALA A 224 15.13 -32.15 -0.52
C ALA A 224 14.77 -31.16 -1.64
N GLN A 225 15.24 -31.48 -2.83
CA GLN A 225 15.04 -30.78 -4.10
C GLN A 225 13.77 -31.28 -4.80
N HIS A 226 13.35 -30.52 -5.83
CA HIS A 226 12.42 -30.87 -6.94
C HIS A 226 10.92 -30.51 -6.78
N PRO A 227 10.18 -30.33 -7.90
CA PRO A 227 10.49 -29.46 -9.02
C PRO A 227 9.28 -28.59 -9.48
N ILE A 228 9.61 -27.70 -10.41
CA ILE A 228 8.81 -26.81 -11.26
C ILE A 228 7.48 -27.45 -11.72
N LEU A 229 6.35 -26.76 -11.48
CA LEU A 229 5.11 -26.96 -12.23
C LEU A 229 5.00 -25.89 -13.32
N SER A 230 5.44 -26.28 -14.51
CA SER A 230 5.16 -25.62 -15.79
C SER A 230 3.68 -25.84 -16.12
N LEU A 231 2.90 -24.78 -16.28
CA LEU A 231 1.63 -24.88 -17.00
C LEU A 231 1.88 -24.67 -18.50
N PRO A 232 1.27 -25.49 -19.38
CA PRO A 232 1.60 -25.50 -20.79
C PRO A 232 1.01 -24.30 -21.52
N ARG A 233 1.82 -23.77 -22.42
CA ARG A 233 1.47 -22.87 -23.51
C ARG A 233 0.55 -23.64 -24.45
N SER A 234 -0.71 -23.23 -24.58
CA SER A 234 -1.56 -23.67 -25.69
C SER A 234 -1.49 -22.67 -26.82
N GLU A 235 -1.11 -23.20 -27.97
CA GLU A 235 -1.02 -22.60 -29.30
C GLU A 235 -2.34 -21.99 -29.80
N LEU A 236 -2.18 -21.01 -30.68
CA LEU A 236 -3.18 -20.41 -31.57
C LEU A 236 -3.49 -21.36 -32.74
N GLU A 237 -4.75 -21.46 -33.15
CA GLU A 237 -5.24 -21.16 -34.53
C GLU A 237 -6.79 -21.35 -34.65
N PRO A 238 -7.48 -20.64 -35.57
CA PRO A 238 -8.93 -20.50 -35.73
C PRO A 238 -9.47 -21.46 -36.82
N PRO A 239 -10.79 -21.48 -37.16
CA PRO A 239 -11.40 -20.52 -38.10
C PRO A 239 -12.93 -20.26 -37.90
N GLY A 240 -13.51 -19.33 -38.67
CA GLY A 240 -14.91 -19.50 -39.14
C GLY A 240 -15.90 -18.33 -39.02
N GLN A 241 -15.81 -17.41 -39.99
CA GLN A 241 -16.84 -16.62 -40.69
C GLN A 241 -18.33 -16.60 -40.25
N GLY A 242 -18.91 -15.39 -40.37
CA GLY A 242 -20.34 -15.09 -40.57
C GLY A 242 -20.85 -14.05 -39.56
N SER A 243 -21.62 -13.00 -39.84
CA SER A 243 -22.27 -12.51 -41.05
C SER A 243 -22.70 -11.05 -40.79
N VAL A 244 -22.64 -10.25 -41.85
CA VAL A 244 -23.28 -8.95 -42.12
C VAL A 244 -24.67 -8.75 -41.47
N VAL A 245 -24.97 -7.52 -41.00
CA VAL A 245 -26.10 -6.68 -41.47
C VAL A 245 -25.99 -5.24 -40.90
N SER A 246 -26.12 -4.29 -41.82
CA SER A 246 -26.16 -2.83 -41.69
C SER A 246 -27.32 -2.27 -40.87
N ARG A 247 -27.13 -1.07 -40.27
CA ARG A 247 -28.09 0.04 -40.38
C ARG A 247 -27.54 1.36 -39.81
N GLU A 248 -27.66 2.42 -40.61
CA GLU A 248 -27.69 3.85 -40.26
C GLU A 248 -28.70 4.50 -41.25
N PRO A 249 -29.10 5.79 -41.17
CA PRO A 249 -29.26 6.72 -40.04
C PRO A 249 -30.68 7.33 -39.99
N THR A 250 -30.97 8.16 -38.99
CA THR A 250 -31.95 9.27 -39.13
C THR A 250 -31.48 10.51 -38.37
N ALA A 251 -31.74 11.66 -39.00
CA ALA A 251 -31.16 12.98 -38.78
C ALA A 251 -31.96 13.90 -37.85
N GLU A 252 -31.48 15.15 -37.76
CA GLU A 252 -32.16 16.41 -37.36
C GLU A 252 -32.13 16.77 -35.86
N ALA A 253 -31.91 18.00 -35.40
CA ALA A 253 -31.62 19.30 -36.04
C ALA A 253 -31.11 20.33 -35.00
N GLU A 254 -30.42 21.35 -35.53
CA GLU A 254 -30.27 22.77 -35.14
C GLU A 254 -30.27 23.28 -33.68
N GLY A 255 -29.33 24.20 -33.43
CA GLY A 255 -29.32 25.09 -32.28
C GLY A 255 -28.22 26.16 -32.35
N ARG A 256 -28.44 27.17 -33.19
CA ARG A 256 -27.61 28.34 -33.51
C ARG A 256 -27.42 29.28 -32.30
N GLY A 257 -26.24 29.91 -32.13
CA GLY A 257 -26.07 31.04 -31.22
C GLY A 257 -24.64 31.59 -31.14
N SER A 258 -24.42 32.76 -31.72
CA SER A 258 -23.14 33.47 -31.93
C SER A 258 -22.65 34.32 -30.73
N SER A 259 -21.44 34.88 -30.90
CA SER A 259 -20.98 36.22 -30.45
C SER A 259 -20.38 36.29 -29.03
N ALA A 260 -19.05 36.36 -28.88
CA ALA A 260 -18.16 37.54 -28.96
C ALA A 260 -18.10 38.35 -27.64
N GLY A 261 -16.88 38.69 -27.22
CA GLY A 261 -16.62 39.65 -26.14
C GLY A 261 -15.41 39.30 -25.31
N ASP A 262 -14.27 39.91 -25.64
CA ASP A 262 -13.18 40.24 -24.72
C ASP A 262 -13.73 40.87 -23.42
N GLU A 263 -12.99 40.73 -22.31
CA GLU A 263 -12.61 41.77 -21.33
C GLU A 263 -11.89 41.10 -20.15
N GLU A 264 -10.56 41.17 -20.14
CA GLU A 264 -9.72 41.26 -18.92
C GLU A 264 -9.56 42.78 -18.69
N PRO A 265 -9.54 43.33 -17.46
CA PRO A 265 -8.57 42.93 -16.45
C PRO A 265 -9.06 43.01 -14.99
N GLU A 266 -8.21 42.61 -14.04
CA GLU A 266 -7.90 43.40 -12.83
C GLU A 266 -6.96 42.64 -11.87
N HIS A 267 -5.79 43.23 -11.67
CA HIS A 267 -5.06 43.43 -10.41
C HIS A 267 -5.13 42.36 -9.31
N LEU A 268 -3.94 41.88 -8.88
CA LEU A 268 -3.47 42.02 -7.50
C LEU A 268 -1.96 41.75 -7.37
N ARG A 269 -1.24 42.82 -7.01
CA ARG A 269 0.10 42.82 -6.40
C ARG A 269 0.15 41.89 -5.18
N LEU A 270 1.34 41.37 -4.87
CA LEU A 270 1.95 41.52 -3.54
C LEU A 270 3.45 41.19 -3.63
N THR A 271 4.23 42.22 -3.26
CA THR A 271 5.58 42.28 -2.66
C THR A 271 6.42 41.02 -2.52
#